data_AF-A0A2E3HDG0-F1
#
_entry.id   AF-A0A2E3HDG0-F1
#
_cell.length_a   1.000
_cell.length_b   1.000
_cell.length_c   1.000
_cell.angle_alpha   90.00
_cell.angle_beta   90.00
_cell.angle_gamma   90.00
#
_symmetry.space_group_name_H-M   'P 1'
#
loop_
_entity.id
_entity.type
_entity.pdbx_description
1 polymer ?
#
loop_
_entity_poly.entity_id
_entity_poly.type
_entity_poly.pdbx_seq_one_letter_code
_entity_poly.pdbx_strand_id
1 'polypeptide(L)'
;MLEKYKKIIEPNPIVELIHASYDDVEKDALAWARKAGFPWPTVLMPEWEATGLNTYGAFAGEIYLVDSSGEVLAKTEEEAFEKISALK
;
A
#
# COMPACT_ATOMS: atom_id res chain seq x y z
N MET A 1 -13.19 -5.29 0.47
CA MET A 1 -11.95 -4.54 0.70
C MET A 1 -11.48 -3.87 -0.59
N LEU A 2 -10.96 -4.61 -1.57
CA LEU A 2 -10.47 -4.06 -2.85
C LEU A 2 -11.43 -3.10 -3.56
N GLU A 3 -12.73 -3.37 -3.60
CA GLU A 3 -13.73 -2.46 -4.18
C GLU A 3 -13.67 -1.02 -3.65
N LYS A 4 -13.44 -0.85 -2.34
CA LYS A 4 -13.31 0.47 -1.70
C LYS A 4 -12.05 1.18 -2.23
N TYR A 5 -10.95 0.46 -2.30
CA TYR A 5 -9.66 0.97 -2.75
C TYR A 5 -9.71 1.33 -4.23
N LYS A 6 -10.32 0.49 -5.06
CA LYS A 6 -10.52 0.80 -6.50
C LYS A 6 -11.32 2.08 -6.71
N LYS A 7 -12.40 2.28 -5.95
CA LYS A 7 -13.23 3.48 -6.08
C LYS A 7 -12.55 4.78 -5.63
N ILE A 8 -11.59 4.72 -4.72
CA ILE A 8 -10.99 5.91 -4.12
C ILE A 8 -9.57 6.17 -4.63
N ILE A 9 -8.79 5.12 -4.88
CA ILE A 9 -7.38 5.20 -5.27
C ILE A 9 -7.21 5.15 -6.79
N GLU A 10 -7.79 4.18 -7.52
CA GLU A 10 -7.61 4.07 -8.98
C GLU A 10 -7.95 5.37 -9.76
N PRO A 11 -9.02 6.13 -9.43
CA PRO A 11 -9.30 7.38 -10.14
C PRO A 11 -8.50 8.59 -9.63
N ASN A 12 -7.68 8.44 -8.58
CA ASN A 12 -6.98 9.54 -7.93
C ASN A 12 -5.54 9.68 -8.47
N PRO A 13 -5.21 10.73 -9.24
CA PRO A 13 -3.89 10.86 -9.85
C PRO A 13 -2.78 11.27 -8.87
N ILE A 14 -3.11 11.64 -7.63
CA ILE A 14 -2.15 12.12 -6.63
C ILE A 14 -1.90 11.11 -5.49
N VAL A 15 -2.51 9.92 -5.57
CA VAL A 15 -2.36 8.85 -4.57
C VAL A 15 -2.08 7.53 -5.27
N GLU A 16 -1.09 6.79 -4.79
CA GLU A 16 -0.78 5.44 -5.25
C GLU A 16 -0.83 4.47 -4.05
N LEU A 17 -1.30 3.25 -4.29
CA LEU A 17 -1.19 2.18 -3.29
C LEU A 17 0.03 1.32 -3.61
N ILE A 18 0.89 1.12 -2.61
CA ILE A 18 2.02 0.19 -2.71
C ILE A 18 1.78 -0.91 -1.67
N HIS A 19 1.83 -2.16 -2.11
CA HIS A 19 1.75 -3.31 -1.22
C HIS A 19 3.14 -3.75 -0.78
N ALA A 20 3.46 -3.59 0.50
CA ALA A 20 4.63 -4.18 1.11
C ALA A 20 4.30 -5.64 1.50
N SER A 21 4.73 -6.60 0.69
CA SER A 21 4.48 -8.03 0.94
C SER A 21 5.53 -8.64 1.86
N TYR A 22 5.08 -9.55 2.73
CA TYR A 22 5.93 -10.44 3.51
C TYR A 22 6.52 -11.59 2.73
N ASP A 23 6.06 -11.81 1.50
CA ASP A 23 6.58 -12.87 0.67
C ASP A 23 8.06 -12.57 0.32
N ASP A 24 8.90 -13.60 0.48
CA ASP A 24 10.30 -13.58 0.03
C ASP A 24 10.43 -13.95 -1.45
N VAL A 25 9.37 -14.53 -2.03
CA VAL A 25 9.40 -15.16 -3.36
C VAL A 25 8.32 -14.55 -4.24
N GLU A 26 8.74 -13.99 -5.37
CA GLU A 26 7.85 -13.32 -6.35
C GLU A 26 6.67 -14.20 -6.77
N LYS A 27 6.91 -15.50 -6.98
CA LYS A 27 5.88 -16.44 -7.43
C LYS A 27 4.69 -16.52 -6.47
N ASP A 28 4.96 -16.49 -5.16
CA ASP A 28 3.93 -16.64 -4.13
C ASP A 28 3.11 -15.35 -4.00
N ALA A 29 3.80 -14.20 -3.98
CA ALA A 29 3.18 -12.87 -4.03
C ALA A 29 2.29 -12.69 -5.27
N LEU A 30 2.80 -13.09 -6.44
CA LEU A 30 2.06 -12.99 -7.70
C LEU A 30 0.83 -13.90 -7.73
N ALA A 31 0.95 -15.12 -7.20
CA ALA A 31 -0.18 -16.04 -7.10
C ALA A 31 -1.28 -15.47 -6.18
N TRP A 32 -0.90 -14.89 -5.04
CA TRP A 32 -1.82 -14.20 -4.15
C TRP A 32 -2.46 -12.99 -4.82
N ALA A 33 -1.67 -12.09 -5.43
CA ALA A 33 -2.15 -10.86 -6.05
C ALA A 33 -3.18 -11.15 -7.16
N ARG A 34 -2.92 -12.17 -8.00
CA ARG A 34 -3.86 -12.64 -9.02
C ARG A 34 -5.16 -13.17 -8.41
N LYS A 35 -5.08 -13.98 -7.36
CA LYS A 35 -6.25 -14.52 -6.67
C LYS A 35 -7.08 -13.43 -6.01
N ALA A 36 -6.43 -12.43 -5.42
CA ALA A 36 -7.06 -11.27 -4.80
C ALA A 36 -7.59 -10.27 -5.84
N GLY A 37 -7.08 -10.30 -7.07
CA GLY A 37 -7.35 -9.28 -8.08
C GLY A 37 -6.73 -7.93 -7.71
N PHE A 38 -5.56 -7.95 -7.07
CA PHE A 38 -4.82 -6.80 -6.57
C PHE A 38 -3.97 -6.18 -7.69
N PRO A 39 -4.36 -5.00 -8.23
CA PRO A 39 -3.72 -4.42 -9.42
C PRO A 39 -2.47 -3.60 -9.12
N TRP A 40 -2.23 -3.25 -7.85
CA TRP A 40 -1.21 -2.29 -7.47
C TRP A 40 0.17 -2.91 -7.33
N PRO A 41 1.25 -2.11 -7.47
CA PRO A 41 2.63 -2.57 -7.27
C PRO A 41 2.81 -3.29 -5.94
N THR A 42 3.54 -4.40 -5.98
CA THR A 42 3.91 -5.20 -4.80
C THR A 42 5.42 -5.22 -4.67
N VAL A 43 5.92 -4.90 -3.48
CA VAL A 43 7.34 -4.93 -3.11
C VAL A 43 7.55 -6.08 -2.12
N LEU A 44 8.51 -6.96 -2.40
CA LEU A 44 8.78 -8.14 -1.58
C LEU A 44 9.60 -7.78 -0.34
N MET A 45 9.51 -8.59 0.71
CA MET A 45 10.19 -8.33 1.98
C MET A 45 11.72 -8.12 1.83
N PRO A 46 12.44 -8.89 0.98
CA PRO A 46 13.88 -8.68 0.76
C PRO A 46 14.23 -7.32 0.15
N GLU A 47 13.27 -6.62 -0.45
CA GLU A 47 13.46 -5.33 -1.12
C GLU A 47 13.09 -4.14 -0.22
N TRP A 48 12.53 -4.38 0.97
CA TRP A 48 12.04 -3.32 1.85
C TRP A 48 13.14 -2.36 2.32
N GLU A 49 14.35 -2.87 2.59
CA GLU A 49 15.48 -2.02 2.97
C GLU A 49 15.90 -1.11 1.80
N ALA A 50 16.04 -1.68 0.60
CA ALA A 50 16.43 -0.93 -0.59
C ALA A 50 15.39 0.13 -1.00
N THR A 51 14.11 -0.11 -0.69
CA THR A 51 12.99 0.80 -1.00
C THR A 51 12.64 1.73 0.16
N GLY A 52 13.26 1.57 1.34
CA GLY A 52 12.96 2.36 2.54
C GLY A 52 11.62 2.02 3.21
N LEU A 53 10.91 0.98 2.76
CA LEU A 53 9.62 0.55 3.34
C LEU A 53 9.78 0.02 4.76
N ASN A 54 10.97 -0.46 5.13
CA ASN A 54 11.29 -0.93 6.48
C ASN A 54 11.11 0.14 7.58
N THR A 55 11.03 1.43 7.23
CA THR A 55 10.90 2.53 8.20
C THR A 55 9.47 2.69 8.75
N TYR A 56 8.44 2.23 8.02
CA TYR A 56 7.04 2.53 8.35
C TYR A 56 6.38 1.52 9.28
N GLY A 57 6.91 0.30 9.37
CA GLY A 57 6.35 -0.75 10.20
C GLY A 57 6.32 -2.08 9.47
N ALA A 58 6.31 -3.15 10.24
CA ALA A 58 6.37 -4.52 9.75
C ALA A 58 5.34 -5.38 10.49
N PHE A 59 4.07 -5.01 10.43
CA PHE A 59 3.00 -5.99 10.65
C PHE A 59 2.04 -6.10 9.45
N ALA A 60 1.72 -7.35 9.11
CA ALA A 60 0.76 -7.65 8.06
C ALA A 60 -0.60 -7.02 8.39
N GLY A 61 -1.15 -6.25 7.45
CA GLY A 61 -2.44 -5.57 7.60
C GLY A 61 -2.35 -4.14 8.12
N GLU A 62 -1.16 -3.63 8.46
CA GLU A 62 -0.98 -2.20 8.72
C GLU A 62 -1.11 -1.38 7.44
N ILE A 63 -1.65 -0.16 7.58
CA ILE A 63 -1.86 0.77 6.48
C ILE A 63 -1.33 2.13 6.91
N TYR A 64 -0.48 2.71 6.06
CA TYR A 64 0.09 4.03 6.25
C TYR A 64 -0.28 4.90 5.06
N LEU A 65 -0.67 6.15 5.34
CA LEU A 65 -0.64 7.21 4.34
C LEU A 65 0.64 7.99 4.54
N VAL A 66 1.46 8.07 3.50
CA VAL A 66 2.76 8.73 3.54
C VAL A 66 2.79 9.77 2.41
N ASP A 67 3.39 10.92 2.68
CA ASP A 67 3.60 11.95 1.66
C ASP A 67 4.86 11.70 0.81
N SER A 68 5.12 12.56 -0.17
CA SER A 68 6.29 12.45 -1.06
C SER A 68 7.64 12.68 -0.37
N SER A 69 7.65 13.20 0.87
CA SER A 69 8.84 13.38 1.69
C SER A 69 9.12 12.20 2.62
N GLY A 70 8.18 11.24 2.72
CA GLY A 70 8.25 10.13 3.66
C GLY A 70 7.59 10.42 5.02
N GLU A 71 6.85 11.52 5.17
CA GLU A 71 6.14 11.83 6.41
C GLU A 71 4.85 11.02 6.51
N VAL A 72 4.65 10.36 7.66
CA VAL A 72 3.43 9.59 7.94
C VAL A 72 2.28 10.53 8.27
N LEU A 73 1.32 10.63 7.36
CA LEU A 73 0.11 11.44 7.51
C LEU A 73 -1.03 10.72 8.23
N ALA A 74 -1.08 9.38 8.16
CA ALA A 74 -2.04 8.52 8.86
C ALA A 74 -1.48 7.11 9.08
N LYS A 75 -1.96 6.41 10.12
CA LYS A 75 -1.53 5.04 10.49
C LYS A 75 -2.65 4.00 10.48
N THR A 76 -3.83 4.40 10.05
CA THR A 76 -4.99 3.53 9.95
C THR A 76 -5.66 3.68 8.60
N GLU A 77 -6.39 2.65 8.18
CA GLU A 77 -7.18 2.69 6.96
C GLU A 77 -8.16 3.87 6.97
N GLU A 78 -8.89 4.04 8.07
CA GLU A 78 -9.93 5.06 8.22
C GLU A 78 -9.37 6.48 8.03
N GLU A 79 -8.37 6.86 8.81
CA GLU A 79 -7.71 8.16 8.73
C GLU A 79 -7.10 8.43 7.35
N ALA A 80 -6.51 7.40 6.72
CA ALA A 80 -5.94 7.52 5.39
C ALA A 80 -7.03 7.87 4.37
N PHE A 81 -8.15 7.16 4.37
CA PHE A 81 -9.24 7.42 3.42
C PHE A 81 -9.96 8.75 3.68
N GLU A 82 -10.09 9.18 4.93
CA GLU A 82 -10.61 10.51 5.26
C GLU A 82 -9.72 11.61 4.66
N LYS A 83 -8.40 11.51 4.85
CA LYS A 83 -7.44 12.47 4.27
C LYS A 83 -7.45 12.45 2.76
N ILE A 84 -7.39 11.27 2.13
CA ILE A 84 -7.43 11.12 0.67
C ILE A 84 -8.70 11.76 0.09
N SER A 85 -9.85 11.58 0.76
CA SER A 85 -11.12 12.15 0.32
C SER A 85 -11.18 13.68 0.44
N ALA A 86 -10.38 14.27 1.34
CA ALA A 86 -10.25 15.71 1.52
C ALA A 86 -9.28 16.38 0.53
N LEU A 87 -8.44 15.62 -0.17
CA LEU A 87 -7.48 16.10 -1.17
C LEU A 87 -8.10 16.33 -2.56
N LYS A 88 -9.44 16.35 -2.66
CA LYS A 88 -10.19 16.57 -3.91
C LYS A 88 -10.15 18.01 -4.39
#